data_AF-A0A6A3M456-F1
#
_entry.id   AF-A0A6A3M456-F1
#
_cell.length_a   1.000
_cell.length_b   1.000
_cell.length_c   1.000
_cell.angle_alpha   90.00
_cell.angle_beta   90.00
_cell.angle_gamma   90.00
#
_symmetry.space_group_name_H-M   'P 1'
#
loop_
_entity.id
_entity.type
_entity.pdbx_description
1 polymer ?
#
loop_
_entity_poly.entity_id
_entity_poly.type
_entity_poly.pdbx_seq_one_letter_code
_entity_poly.pdbx_strand_id
1 'polypeptide(L)'
;MADSDAASRTFMGSTTRPPVVFTDDDAREYRSVADESFCETRALYEDFLYERKQSVDSRRWKHVRTKGAMKVYCQRSGVDSSFNSSVTSVSSTLSPDPLELDDDAMLIGPASSLSVATKIPVVVCTGTVQGTLDDVMYGIFVHDTASLWRRSIYGKDGVDDCVMLATLQSPTEADPFDFLGVAWILYAAPGLGAIVKQRDYVVLVRSGFATTSRGERIGYCIAQSVSHSGLPALKSLDVVRASMSFCVIFRQQSDRIVEAFAHAVVDPGGTILTFFVLQEIASSILGMGAPMECAQGKKLRWYVHKTIAEKEPSNIFDKAKSPPYSSSSATTEQAATARTIETEDRRTCAYCRKTIGKLFSTQSVQCTVCHECVCKRCSVNKELVVRSSHSKSGMAAHSYNFCLGCFLAARNLSTEEIQREEVVYKRFGSP
;
A
#
# COMPACT_ATOMS: atom_id res chain seq x y z
N MET A 1 7.46 6.95 -31.45
CA MET A 1 8.29 5.73 -31.49
C MET A 1 9.56 5.99 -30.70
N ALA A 2 9.52 5.72 -29.40
CA ALA A 2 10.67 5.70 -28.50
C ALA A 2 10.21 5.06 -27.18
N ASP A 3 11.00 4.08 -26.71
CA ASP A 3 10.96 3.34 -25.44
C ASP A 3 9.71 2.55 -25.07
N SER A 4 9.43 1.54 -25.90
CA SER A 4 8.85 0.27 -25.46
C SER A 4 9.98 -0.72 -25.11
N ASP A 5 10.72 -0.51 -24.03
CA ASP A 5 11.64 -1.55 -23.54
C ASP A 5 11.89 -1.45 -22.04
N ALA A 6 10.86 -1.83 -21.29
CA ALA A 6 11.04 -2.42 -19.98
C ALA A 6 10.17 -3.68 -19.93
N ALA A 7 10.62 -4.74 -20.62
CA ALA A 7 10.06 -6.07 -20.47
C ALA A 7 10.03 -6.41 -18.97
N SER A 8 8.84 -6.36 -18.38
CA SER A 8 8.59 -6.72 -16.99
C SER A 8 8.82 -8.22 -16.85
N ARG A 9 10.03 -8.61 -16.46
CA ARG A 9 10.35 -9.94 -15.93
C ARG A 9 9.81 -9.92 -14.48
N THR A 10 8.88 -10.78 -14.04
CA THR A 10 8.96 -12.24 -13.93
C THR A 10 7.57 -12.84 -13.63
N PHE A 11 7.37 -14.15 -13.87
CA PHE A 11 6.16 -14.93 -13.53
C PHE A 11 6.53 -16.26 -12.83
N MET A 12 7.64 -16.30 -12.09
CA MET A 12 8.51 -17.47 -11.80
C MET A 12 9.48 -17.83 -12.96
N GLY A 13 10.71 -17.35 -12.86
CA GLY A 13 11.97 -17.98 -13.30
C GLY A 13 12.23 -18.41 -14.76
N SER A 14 11.22 -18.71 -15.59
CA SER A 14 11.45 -19.29 -16.91
C SER A 14 10.28 -19.19 -17.91
N THR A 15 9.06 -18.85 -17.48
CA THR A 15 7.90 -18.85 -18.40
C THR A 15 7.39 -17.44 -18.63
N THR A 16 7.86 -16.80 -19.71
CA THR A 16 7.29 -15.56 -20.23
C THR A 16 5.92 -15.86 -20.82
N ARG A 17 4.84 -15.46 -20.12
CA ARG A 17 3.53 -15.33 -20.79
C ARG A 17 3.60 -14.15 -21.77
N PRO A 18 3.00 -14.26 -22.96
CA PRO A 18 2.86 -13.11 -23.85
C PRO A 18 2.12 -11.98 -23.11
N PRO A 19 2.42 -10.69 -23.43
CA PRO A 19 1.72 -9.56 -22.83
C PRO A 19 0.21 -9.72 -23.01
N VAL A 20 -0.52 -9.56 -21.91
CA VAL A 20 -1.99 -9.61 -21.95
C VAL A 20 -2.49 -8.28 -22.48
N VAL A 21 -3.29 -8.34 -23.55
CA VAL A 21 -3.94 -7.17 -24.13
C VAL A 21 -5.28 -6.99 -23.44
N PHE A 22 -5.54 -5.78 -22.95
CA PHE A 22 -6.82 -5.35 -22.41
C PHE A 22 -7.47 -4.43 -23.44
N THR A 23 -8.71 -4.73 -23.81
CA THR A 23 -9.50 -3.97 -24.78
C THR A 23 -10.21 -2.78 -24.12
N ASP A 24 -10.75 -1.87 -24.93
CA ASP A 24 -11.59 -0.78 -24.42
C ASP A 24 -12.89 -1.30 -23.78
N ASP A 25 -13.39 -2.46 -24.22
CA ASP A 25 -14.53 -3.14 -23.59
C ASP A 25 -14.16 -3.64 -22.19
N ASP A 26 -13.01 -4.32 -22.05
CA ASP A 26 -12.49 -4.72 -20.73
C ASP A 26 -12.33 -3.50 -19.82
N ALA A 27 -11.79 -2.40 -20.34
CA ALA A 27 -11.60 -1.17 -19.57
C ALA A 27 -12.93 -0.54 -19.10
N ARG A 28 -14.00 -0.60 -19.91
CA ARG A 28 -15.34 -0.14 -19.52
C ARG A 28 -15.96 -1.06 -18.47
N GLU A 29 -15.93 -2.36 -18.68
CA GLU A 29 -16.47 -3.36 -17.76
C GLU A 29 -15.78 -3.26 -16.39
N TYR A 30 -14.45 -3.25 -16.39
CA TYR A 30 -13.65 -3.20 -15.16
C TYR A 30 -13.85 -1.88 -14.40
N ARG A 31 -14.07 -0.77 -15.11
CA ARG A 31 -14.44 0.48 -14.45
C ARG A 31 -15.80 0.36 -13.74
N SER A 32 -16.81 -0.22 -14.40
CA SER A 32 -18.14 -0.47 -13.79
C SER A 32 -18.02 -1.31 -12.53
N VAL A 33 -17.27 -2.43 -12.60
CA VAL A 33 -17.05 -3.32 -11.46
C VAL A 33 -16.40 -2.57 -10.28
N ALA A 34 -15.40 -1.73 -10.55
CA ALA A 34 -14.76 -0.94 -9.50
C ALA A 34 -15.69 0.16 -8.93
N ASP A 35 -16.51 0.80 -9.77
CA ASP A 35 -17.50 1.79 -9.32
C ASP A 35 -18.60 1.14 -8.46
N GLU A 36 -19.07 -0.05 -8.82
CA GLU A 36 -20.03 -0.83 -8.05
C GLU A 36 -19.46 -1.24 -6.68
N SER A 37 -18.20 -1.73 -6.63
CA SER A 37 -17.50 -2.02 -5.37
C SER A 37 -17.39 -0.80 -4.46
N PHE A 38 -17.11 0.38 -5.03
CA PHE A 38 -17.08 1.63 -4.28
C PHE A 38 -18.46 2.00 -3.76
N CYS A 39 -19.48 1.97 -4.61
CA CYS A 39 -20.85 2.34 -4.27
C CYS A 39 -21.42 1.45 -3.15
N GLU A 40 -21.25 0.13 -3.25
CA GLU A 40 -21.64 -0.85 -2.21
C GLU A 40 -20.98 -0.49 -0.87
N THR A 41 -19.66 -0.29 -0.88
CA THR A 41 -18.89 -0.02 0.34
C THR A 41 -19.19 1.34 0.94
N ARG A 42 -19.44 2.36 0.12
CA ARG A 42 -19.82 3.70 0.57
C ARG A 42 -21.18 3.68 1.25
N ALA A 43 -22.17 2.99 0.69
CA ALA A 43 -23.48 2.85 1.31
C ALA A 43 -23.37 2.17 2.69
N LEU A 44 -22.61 1.08 2.80
CA LEU A 44 -22.34 0.41 4.07
C LEU A 44 -21.60 1.29 5.08
N TYR A 45 -20.63 2.07 4.61
CA TYR A 45 -19.88 2.98 5.47
C TYR A 45 -20.77 4.11 6.01
N GLU A 46 -21.63 4.70 5.18
CA GLU A 46 -22.52 5.77 5.58
C GLU A 46 -23.60 5.28 6.56
N ASP A 47 -24.16 4.08 6.35
CA ASP A 47 -25.03 3.42 7.34
C ASP A 47 -24.30 3.20 8.67
N PHE A 48 -23.08 2.65 8.62
CA PHE A 48 -22.23 2.47 9.79
C PHE A 48 -21.95 3.78 10.53
N LEU A 49 -21.61 4.84 9.79
CA LEU A 49 -21.21 6.12 10.34
C LEU A 49 -22.39 6.92 10.90
N TYR A 50 -23.46 7.06 10.11
CA TYR A 50 -24.55 7.99 10.39
C TYR A 50 -25.71 7.36 11.13
N GLU A 51 -26.17 6.19 10.70
CA GLU A 51 -27.35 5.53 11.28
C GLU A 51 -26.95 4.73 12.52
N ARG A 52 -25.88 3.94 12.42
CA ARG A 52 -25.40 3.09 13.52
C ARG A 52 -24.42 3.79 14.45
N LYS A 53 -24.05 5.04 14.19
CA LYS A 53 -23.14 5.86 15.02
C LYS A 53 -21.85 5.12 15.37
N GLN A 54 -21.24 4.50 14.36
CA GLN A 54 -20.01 3.72 14.45
C GLN A 54 -20.10 2.47 15.36
N SER A 55 -21.31 1.98 15.63
CA SER A 55 -21.52 0.75 16.39
C SER A 55 -21.60 -0.47 15.47
N VAL A 56 -20.95 -1.56 15.90
CA VAL A 56 -20.99 -2.86 15.21
C VAL A 56 -21.95 -3.76 15.97
N ASP A 57 -23.05 -4.15 15.34
CA ASP A 57 -24.03 -5.07 15.93
C ASP A 57 -23.42 -6.45 16.17
N SER A 58 -23.29 -6.83 17.45
CA SER A 58 -22.70 -8.10 17.88
C SER A 58 -23.57 -9.33 17.58
N ARG A 59 -24.87 -9.13 17.32
CA ARG A 59 -25.80 -10.18 16.88
C ARG A 59 -25.53 -10.60 15.45
N ARG A 60 -25.16 -9.65 14.57
CA ARG A 60 -24.82 -9.90 13.17
C ARG A 60 -23.32 -10.17 12.95
N TRP A 61 -22.47 -9.47 13.69
CA TRP A 61 -21.02 -9.48 13.47
C TRP A 61 -20.29 -10.17 14.61
N LYS A 62 -19.55 -11.22 14.29
CA LYS A 62 -18.65 -11.92 15.22
C LYS A 62 -17.25 -11.36 15.09
N HIS A 63 -16.67 -10.91 16.21
CA HIS A 63 -15.28 -10.49 16.26
C HIS A 63 -14.34 -11.67 15.92
N VAL A 64 -13.34 -11.39 15.09
CA VAL A 64 -12.36 -12.38 14.60
C VAL A 64 -10.97 -12.09 15.16
N ARG A 65 -10.51 -10.84 15.04
CA ARG A 65 -9.14 -10.45 15.39
C ARG A 65 -9.03 -8.95 15.64
N THR A 66 -8.09 -8.56 16.49
CA THR A 66 -7.67 -7.17 16.73
C THR A 66 -6.17 -7.05 16.52
N LYS A 67 -5.73 -5.96 15.88
CA LYS A 67 -4.31 -5.58 15.77
C LYS A 67 -4.20 -4.07 15.88
N GLY A 68 -3.56 -3.59 16.94
CA GLY A 68 -3.55 -2.16 17.27
C GLY A 68 -4.97 -1.63 17.45
N ALA A 69 -5.30 -0.54 16.76
CA ALA A 69 -6.64 0.05 16.77
C ALA A 69 -7.61 -0.54 15.72
N MET A 70 -7.16 -1.49 14.90
CA MET A 70 -7.99 -2.13 13.87
C MET A 70 -8.63 -3.41 14.41
N LYS A 71 -9.92 -3.60 14.11
CA LYS A 71 -10.72 -4.76 14.51
C LYS A 71 -11.41 -5.36 13.30
N VAL A 72 -11.32 -6.68 13.17
CA VAL A 72 -11.94 -7.46 12.10
C VAL A 72 -13.12 -8.24 12.66
N TYR A 73 -14.24 -8.16 11.95
CA TYR A 73 -15.50 -8.84 12.25
C TYR A 73 -15.96 -9.63 11.03
N CYS A 74 -16.49 -10.83 11.24
CA CYS A 74 -17.15 -11.59 10.18
C CYS A 74 -18.66 -11.59 10.41
N GLN A 75 -19.41 -11.57 9.32
CA GLN A 75 -20.83 -11.79 9.38
C GLN A 75 -21.08 -13.21 9.90
N ARG A 76 -22.01 -13.35 10.84
CA ARG A 76 -22.51 -14.67 11.23
C ARG A 76 -23.35 -15.19 10.06
N SER A 77 -23.07 -16.40 9.61
CA SER A 77 -24.04 -17.13 8.79
C SER A 77 -25.35 -17.14 9.57
N GLY A 78 -26.44 -16.67 8.96
CA GLY A 78 -27.77 -16.80 9.55
C GLY A 78 -27.92 -18.25 10.03
N VAL A 79 -28.36 -18.42 11.27
CA VAL A 79 -28.76 -19.74 11.75
C VAL A 79 -29.78 -20.23 10.73
N ASP A 80 -29.51 -21.36 10.09
CA ASP A 80 -30.44 -22.04 9.21
C ASP A 80 -31.81 -22.08 9.90
N SER A 81 -32.69 -21.19 9.46
CA SER A 81 -34.09 -21.18 9.88
C SER A 81 -34.77 -22.28 9.08
N SER A 82 -34.50 -23.52 9.52
CA SER A 82 -35.38 -24.68 9.39
C SER A 82 -35.93 -24.98 7.99
N PHE A 83 -35.10 -25.56 7.12
CA PHE A 83 -35.60 -26.59 6.20
C PHE A 83 -35.49 -27.97 6.87
N ASN A 84 -36.21 -28.14 7.99
CA ASN A 84 -36.58 -29.48 8.42
C ASN A 84 -37.86 -29.83 7.67
N SER A 85 -37.69 -30.32 6.44
CA SER A 85 -38.75 -31.00 5.70
C SER A 85 -39.12 -32.27 6.48
N SER A 86 -40.09 -32.14 7.37
CA SER A 86 -40.84 -33.26 7.92
C SER A 86 -42.31 -32.96 7.72
N VAL A 87 -42.86 -33.71 6.77
CA VAL A 87 -44.26 -33.74 6.36
C VAL A 87 -45.18 -33.79 7.58
N THR A 88 -46.09 -32.84 7.71
CA THR A 88 -47.47 -33.10 8.15
C THR A 88 -48.32 -31.86 7.86
N SER A 89 -49.30 -32.08 7.00
CA SER A 89 -50.39 -31.18 6.65
C SER A 89 -51.36 -31.03 7.81
N VAL A 90 -51.71 -29.80 8.19
CA VAL A 90 -53.09 -29.41 8.56
C VAL A 90 -53.24 -27.88 8.52
N SER A 91 -54.28 -27.44 7.82
CA SER A 91 -54.72 -26.05 7.67
C SER A 91 -55.08 -25.41 9.00
N SER A 92 -54.77 -24.13 9.19
CA SER A 92 -55.57 -23.17 9.97
C SER A 92 -55.10 -21.74 9.71
N THR A 93 -56.06 -20.90 9.36
CA THR A 93 -56.03 -19.45 9.21
C THR A 93 -55.57 -18.73 10.48
N LEU A 94 -54.59 -17.82 10.35
CA LEU A 94 -54.41 -16.62 11.18
C LEU A 94 -53.50 -15.64 10.43
N SER A 95 -53.92 -14.38 10.41
CA SER A 95 -53.31 -13.24 9.73
C SER A 95 -51.80 -13.10 10.03
N PRO A 96 -50.96 -12.66 9.08
CA PRO A 96 -49.60 -12.22 9.42
C PRO A 96 -49.66 -10.81 10.02
N ASP A 97 -49.16 -10.69 11.26
CA ASP A 97 -48.69 -9.42 11.81
C ASP A 97 -47.65 -8.77 10.86
N PRO A 98 -47.68 -7.44 10.65
CA PRO A 98 -46.67 -6.77 9.85
C PRO A 98 -45.45 -6.47 10.74
N LEU A 99 -44.62 -7.47 11.02
CA LEU A 99 -43.34 -7.27 11.68
C LEU A 99 -42.19 -7.80 10.82
N GLU A 100 -41.25 -6.88 10.58
CA GLU A 100 -39.90 -7.07 10.06
C GLU A 100 -39.86 -7.51 8.59
N LEU A 101 -40.00 -6.52 7.70
CA LEU A 101 -39.22 -6.51 6.48
C LEU A 101 -37.77 -6.78 6.89
N ASP A 102 -37.16 -7.86 6.41
CA ASP A 102 -35.72 -8.03 6.43
C ASP A 102 -35.12 -6.72 5.88
N ASP A 103 -34.56 -5.89 6.76
CA ASP A 103 -33.91 -4.61 6.43
C ASP A 103 -32.66 -4.83 5.53
N ASP A 104 -32.30 -6.10 5.30
CA ASP A 104 -31.34 -6.55 4.30
C ASP A 104 -32.03 -6.72 2.93
N ALA A 105 -32.43 -5.61 2.33
CA ALA A 105 -32.14 -5.50 0.90
C ALA A 105 -30.61 -5.64 0.79
N MET A 106 -30.11 -6.88 0.63
CA MET A 106 -28.71 -7.18 0.38
C MET A 106 -28.24 -6.16 -0.65
N LEU A 107 -27.33 -5.26 -0.26
CA LEU A 107 -26.78 -4.31 -1.22
C LEU A 107 -26.20 -5.15 -2.37
N ILE A 108 -26.83 -5.04 -3.54
CA ILE A 108 -26.40 -5.77 -4.72
C ILE A 108 -25.07 -5.15 -5.12
N GLY A 109 -23.99 -5.87 -4.83
CA GLY A 109 -22.65 -5.43 -5.18
C GLY A 109 -21.66 -6.59 -5.28
N PRO A 110 -20.42 -6.31 -5.70
CA PRO A 110 -19.44 -7.35 -5.99
C PRO A 110 -19.06 -8.21 -4.77
N ALA A 111 -19.03 -7.63 -3.57
CA ALA A 111 -18.71 -8.40 -2.36
C ALA A 111 -19.87 -9.33 -1.98
N SER A 112 -21.10 -8.80 -1.96
CA SER A 112 -22.30 -9.60 -1.69
C SER A 112 -22.46 -10.75 -2.70
N SER A 113 -22.21 -10.48 -3.99
CA SER A 113 -22.24 -11.48 -5.05
C SER A 113 -21.20 -12.58 -4.86
N LEU A 114 -19.96 -12.22 -4.50
CA LEU A 114 -18.89 -13.18 -4.23
C LEU A 114 -19.19 -14.03 -2.99
N SER A 115 -19.73 -13.42 -1.93
CA SER A 115 -20.10 -14.13 -0.70
C SER A 115 -21.15 -15.21 -0.97
N VAL A 116 -22.20 -14.89 -1.72
CA VAL A 116 -23.26 -15.83 -2.09
C VAL A 116 -22.70 -16.96 -2.97
N ALA A 117 -21.90 -16.62 -3.99
CA ALA A 117 -21.36 -17.61 -4.93
C ALA A 117 -20.41 -18.62 -4.26
N THR A 118 -19.63 -18.18 -3.27
CA THR A 118 -18.56 -18.99 -2.64
C THR A 118 -18.94 -19.53 -1.26
N LYS A 119 -20.05 -19.03 -0.69
CA LYS A 119 -20.46 -19.26 0.71
C LYS A 119 -19.41 -18.80 1.73
N ILE A 120 -18.52 -17.88 1.34
CA ILE A 120 -17.54 -17.26 2.22
C ILE A 120 -18.20 -16.05 2.90
N PRO A 121 -18.10 -15.91 4.23
CA PRO A 121 -18.74 -14.82 4.95
C PRO A 121 -18.12 -13.47 4.61
N VAL A 122 -18.96 -12.44 4.60
CA VAL A 122 -18.53 -11.04 4.54
C VAL A 122 -17.72 -10.69 5.79
N VAL A 123 -16.67 -9.90 5.61
CA VAL A 123 -15.80 -9.39 6.65
C VAL A 123 -15.82 -7.86 6.62
N VAL A 124 -15.97 -7.26 7.80
CA VAL A 124 -15.84 -5.83 8.01
C VAL A 124 -14.64 -5.57 8.91
N CYS A 125 -13.84 -4.57 8.56
CA CYS A 125 -12.73 -4.09 9.37
C CYS A 125 -12.95 -2.63 9.72
N THR A 126 -12.92 -2.29 11.00
CA THR A 126 -13.04 -0.90 11.46
C THR A 126 -11.91 -0.53 12.41
N GLY A 127 -11.50 0.72 12.40
CA GLY A 127 -10.48 1.22 13.32
C GLY A 127 -9.93 2.56 12.91
N THR A 128 -8.77 2.90 13.47
CA THR A 128 -8.12 4.19 13.23
C THR A 128 -6.63 4.03 12.92
N VAL A 129 -6.13 4.91 12.07
CA VAL A 129 -4.71 5.06 11.72
C VAL A 129 -4.23 6.43 12.20
N GLN A 130 -3.04 6.48 12.78
CA GLN A 130 -2.40 7.74 13.21
C GLN A 130 -1.76 8.44 12.01
N GLY A 131 -2.25 9.61 11.63
CA GLY A 131 -1.75 10.36 10.48
C GLY A 131 -2.79 11.29 9.87
N THR A 132 -2.52 11.71 8.65
CA THR A 132 -3.47 12.46 7.81
C THR A 132 -4.03 11.56 6.72
N LEU A 133 -5.21 11.91 6.20
CA LEU A 133 -5.86 11.19 5.12
C LEU A 133 -4.96 11.17 3.88
N ASP A 134 -4.29 12.28 3.56
CA ASP A 134 -3.40 12.36 2.41
C ASP A 134 -2.13 11.50 2.59
N ASP A 135 -1.63 11.32 3.83
CA ASP A 135 -0.55 10.38 4.11
C ASP A 135 -1.01 8.93 3.92
N VAL A 136 -2.22 8.60 4.38
CA VAL A 136 -2.80 7.26 4.15
C VAL A 136 -2.94 6.98 2.67
N MET A 137 -3.53 7.91 1.91
CA MET A 137 -3.72 7.77 0.47
C MET A 137 -2.40 7.67 -0.29
N TYR A 138 -1.39 8.45 0.10
CA TYR A 138 -0.05 8.33 -0.47
C TYR A 138 0.66 7.03 -0.11
N GLY A 139 0.45 6.51 1.09
CA GLY A 139 0.93 5.21 1.52
C GLY A 139 0.40 4.08 0.65
N ILE A 140 -0.92 4.03 0.46
CA ILE A 140 -1.59 2.95 -0.29
C ILE A 140 -1.45 3.07 -1.81
N PHE A 141 -1.22 4.28 -2.34
CA PHE A 141 -1.19 4.53 -3.78
C PHE A 141 -0.12 3.69 -4.50
N VAL A 142 -0.54 3.02 -5.57
CA VAL A 142 0.27 2.19 -6.45
C VAL A 142 -0.22 2.37 -7.89
N HIS A 143 0.70 2.50 -8.83
CA HIS A 143 0.41 2.73 -10.25
C HIS A 143 1.32 1.96 -11.21
N ASP A 144 2.29 1.23 -10.69
CA ASP A 144 3.22 0.41 -11.46
C ASP A 144 3.76 -0.76 -10.60
N THR A 145 4.46 -1.70 -11.23
CA THR A 145 5.06 -2.85 -10.54
C THR A 145 6.04 -2.43 -9.43
N ALA A 146 6.80 -1.35 -9.63
CA ALA A 146 7.76 -0.88 -8.63
C ALA A 146 7.07 -0.34 -7.37
N SER A 147 5.97 0.38 -7.52
CA SER A 147 5.15 0.92 -6.44
C SER A 147 4.38 -0.19 -5.71
N LEU A 148 3.90 -1.23 -6.42
CA LEU A 148 3.34 -2.44 -5.81
C LEU A 148 4.36 -3.13 -4.91
N TRP A 149 5.55 -3.42 -5.42
CA TRP A 149 6.63 -4.02 -4.62
C TRP A 149 7.05 -3.14 -3.45
N ARG A 150 7.14 -1.81 -3.65
CA ARG A 150 7.44 -0.87 -2.58
C ARG A 150 6.42 -0.95 -1.45
N ARG A 151 5.12 -0.92 -1.79
CA ARG A 151 4.03 -1.04 -0.81
C ARG A 151 4.13 -2.38 -0.07
N SER A 152 4.35 -3.48 -0.77
CA SER A 152 4.48 -4.80 -0.17
C SER A 152 5.66 -4.92 0.79
N ILE A 153 6.85 -4.44 0.39
CA ILE A 153 8.06 -4.51 1.25
C ILE A 153 7.86 -3.69 2.53
N TYR A 154 7.28 -2.49 2.44
CA TYR A 154 6.96 -1.69 3.63
C TYR A 154 5.85 -2.33 4.49
N GLY A 155 4.81 -2.87 3.84
CA GLY A 155 3.67 -3.48 4.50
C GLY A 155 3.96 -4.84 5.14
N LYS A 156 5.01 -5.53 4.67
CA LYS A 156 5.33 -6.92 5.04
C LYS A 156 4.11 -7.83 4.89
N ASP A 157 3.41 -7.68 3.78
CA ASP A 157 2.09 -8.27 3.51
C ASP A 157 2.16 -9.72 2.99
N GLY A 158 3.36 -10.28 2.80
CA GLY A 158 3.56 -11.69 2.43
C GLY A 158 3.43 -11.97 0.93
N VAL A 159 3.44 -10.95 0.08
CA VAL A 159 3.51 -11.11 -1.38
C VAL A 159 4.85 -11.76 -1.77
N ASP A 160 4.78 -12.84 -2.55
CA ASP A 160 5.94 -13.55 -3.09
C ASP A 160 6.33 -13.08 -4.50
N ASP A 161 5.33 -12.66 -5.28
CA ASP A 161 5.52 -12.05 -6.59
C ASP A 161 4.35 -11.10 -6.94
N CYS A 162 4.61 -10.04 -7.69
CA CYS A 162 3.54 -9.16 -8.17
C CYS A 162 3.95 -8.36 -9.41
N VAL A 163 2.95 -8.07 -10.25
CA VAL A 163 3.11 -7.30 -11.49
C VAL A 163 1.87 -6.42 -11.73
N MET A 164 2.08 -5.16 -12.10
CA MET A 164 1.02 -4.33 -12.68
C MET A 164 0.89 -4.69 -14.15
N LEU A 165 -0.21 -5.37 -14.50
CA LEU A 165 -0.46 -5.89 -15.85
C LEU A 165 -0.92 -4.81 -16.82
N ALA A 166 -1.73 -3.86 -16.34
CA ALA A 166 -2.22 -2.76 -17.16
C ALA A 166 -2.59 -1.54 -16.32
N THR A 167 -2.54 -0.37 -16.96
CA THR A 167 -3.13 0.88 -16.47
C THR A 167 -4.30 1.23 -17.37
N LEU A 168 -5.51 1.21 -16.81
CA LEU A 168 -6.76 1.54 -17.52
C LEU A 168 -7.13 3.01 -17.35
N GLN A 169 -6.69 3.61 -16.24
CA GLN A 169 -6.79 5.04 -15.94
C GLN A 169 -5.54 5.49 -15.19
N SER A 170 -4.82 6.44 -15.76
CA SER A 170 -3.62 7.02 -15.16
C SER A 170 -4.00 8.23 -14.29
N PRO A 171 -3.24 8.50 -13.22
CA PRO A 171 -3.40 9.73 -12.44
C PRO A 171 -3.09 10.96 -13.29
N THR A 172 -3.72 12.08 -12.93
CA THR A 172 -3.51 13.37 -13.58
C THR A 172 -2.96 14.39 -12.58
N GLU A 173 -2.54 15.56 -13.06
CA GLU A 173 -2.06 16.62 -12.16
C GLU A 173 -3.18 17.18 -11.26
N ALA A 174 -4.40 17.22 -11.79
CA ALA A 174 -5.61 17.64 -11.08
C ALA A 174 -6.06 16.57 -10.08
N ASP A 175 -6.00 15.30 -10.48
CA ASP A 175 -6.41 14.15 -9.68
C ASP A 175 -5.23 13.17 -9.50
N PRO A 176 -4.25 13.52 -8.63
CA PRO A 176 -2.97 12.81 -8.55
C PRO A 176 -3.04 11.40 -7.92
N PHE A 177 -4.17 11.06 -7.30
CA PHE A 177 -4.43 9.77 -6.67
C PHE A 177 -5.47 8.91 -7.40
N ASP A 178 -6.08 9.44 -8.46
CA ASP A 178 -7.09 8.73 -9.24
C ASP A 178 -6.41 7.76 -10.21
N PHE A 179 -6.52 6.47 -9.92
CA PHE A 179 -5.87 5.41 -10.70
C PHE A 179 -6.77 4.20 -10.78
N LEU A 180 -6.79 3.55 -11.93
CA LEU A 180 -7.38 2.23 -12.13
C LEU A 180 -6.42 1.38 -12.97
N GLY A 181 -6.04 0.23 -12.43
CA GLY A 181 -5.17 -0.72 -13.13
C GLY A 181 -5.54 -2.16 -12.80
N VAL A 182 -4.87 -3.09 -13.50
CA VAL A 182 -5.01 -4.54 -13.28
C VAL A 182 -3.69 -5.06 -12.74
N ALA A 183 -3.71 -5.70 -11.58
CA ALA A 183 -2.53 -6.29 -10.96
C ALA A 183 -2.68 -7.81 -10.83
N TRP A 184 -1.56 -8.51 -11.02
CA TRP A 184 -1.41 -9.91 -10.62
C TRP A 184 -0.54 -9.97 -9.37
N ILE A 185 -0.99 -10.73 -8.36
CA ILE A 185 -0.33 -10.84 -7.06
C ILE A 185 -0.31 -12.30 -6.64
N LEU A 186 0.86 -12.80 -6.28
CA LEU A 186 1.09 -14.14 -5.77
C LEU A 186 1.39 -14.07 -4.28
N TYR A 187 0.61 -14.78 -3.48
CA TYR A 187 0.88 -15.00 -2.06
C TYR A 187 1.43 -16.40 -1.85
N ALA A 188 2.52 -16.47 -1.08
CA ALA A 188 2.98 -17.72 -0.51
C ALA A 188 2.06 -18.17 0.64
N ALA A 189 2.24 -19.40 1.10
CA ALA A 189 1.66 -19.89 2.35
C ALA A 189 2.81 -20.11 3.37
N PRO A 190 3.29 -19.04 4.06
CA PRO A 190 4.43 -19.16 4.96
C PRO A 190 4.15 -20.18 6.07
N GLY A 191 5.06 -21.13 6.27
CA GLY A 191 4.94 -22.15 7.32
C GLY A 191 3.94 -23.28 7.04
N LEU A 192 3.11 -23.18 5.98
CA LEU A 192 2.12 -24.19 5.59
C LEU A 192 2.31 -24.70 4.16
N GLY A 193 3.37 -24.32 3.46
CA GLY A 193 3.58 -24.65 2.04
C GLY A 193 3.57 -26.15 1.68
N ALA A 194 3.77 -27.05 2.66
CA ALA A 194 3.63 -28.49 2.47
C ALA A 194 2.17 -28.96 2.40
N ILE A 195 1.22 -28.15 2.87
CA ILE A 195 -0.21 -28.47 3.05
C ILE A 195 -1.09 -27.50 2.23
N VAL A 196 -0.64 -26.27 2.05
CA VAL A 196 -1.39 -25.15 1.48
C VAL A 196 -0.63 -24.63 0.26
N LYS A 197 -1.22 -24.82 -0.93
CA LYS A 197 -0.70 -24.32 -2.22
C LYS A 197 -0.54 -22.79 -2.24
N GLN A 198 0.23 -22.27 -3.19
CA GLN A 198 0.29 -20.82 -3.42
C GLN A 198 -1.03 -20.30 -4.01
N ARG A 199 -1.35 -19.04 -3.72
CA ARG A 199 -2.56 -18.38 -4.23
C ARG A 199 -2.20 -17.19 -5.10
N ASP A 200 -2.70 -17.17 -6.33
CA ASP A 200 -2.65 -15.97 -7.16
C ASP A 200 -3.98 -15.23 -7.20
N TYR A 201 -3.89 -13.92 -7.36
CA TYR A 201 -5.01 -13.02 -7.56
C TYR A 201 -4.78 -12.21 -8.83
N VAL A 202 -5.85 -12.03 -9.60
CA VAL A 202 -5.93 -11.01 -10.65
C VAL A 202 -6.97 -10.01 -10.17
N VAL A 203 -6.54 -8.79 -9.87
CA VAL A 203 -7.39 -7.77 -9.22
C VAL A 203 -7.30 -6.44 -9.96
N LEU A 204 -8.44 -5.77 -10.04
CA LEU A 204 -8.48 -4.34 -10.25
C LEU A 204 -7.96 -3.66 -9.01
N VAL A 205 -7.01 -2.74 -9.20
CA VAL A 205 -6.54 -1.84 -8.15
C VAL A 205 -7.02 -0.45 -8.50
N ARG A 206 -7.87 0.13 -7.65
CA ARG A 206 -8.37 1.50 -7.81
C ARG A 206 -8.13 2.30 -6.55
N SER A 207 -7.80 3.57 -6.69
CA SER A 207 -7.77 4.52 -5.58
C SER A 207 -8.27 5.88 -6.00
N GLY A 208 -8.69 6.68 -5.04
CA GLY A 208 -9.04 8.07 -5.28
C GLY A 208 -9.61 8.77 -4.05
N PHE A 209 -10.06 9.99 -4.27
CA PHE A 209 -10.87 10.74 -3.32
C PHE A 209 -12.32 10.80 -3.78
N ALA A 210 -13.22 10.90 -2.82
CA ALA A 210 -14.65 11.07 -3.05
C ALA A 210 -15.26 11.86 -1.89
N THR A 211 -16.58 12.05 -1.96
CA THR A 211 -17.36 12.67 -0.88
C THR A 211 -18.48 11.75 -0.43
N THR A 212 -18.78 11.79 0.87
CA THR A 212 -19.98 11.18 1.41
C THR A 212 -21.23 11.93 0.95
N SER A 213 -22.42 11.36 1.17
CA SER A 213 -23.71 12.04 0.97
C SER A 213 -23.86 13.32 1.78
N ARG A 214 -23.10 13.48 2.87
CA ARG A 214 -23.06 14.68 3.72
C ARG A 214 -21.91 15.65 3.37
N GLY A 215 -21.19 15.40 2.28
CA GLY A 215 -20.11 16.28 1.79
C GLY A 215 -18.77 16.12 2.52
N GLU A 216 -18.59 15.08 3.33
CA GLU A 216 -17.29 14.81 3.98
C GLU A 216 -16.31 14.21 2.97
N ARG A 217 -15.08 14.73 2.93
CA ARG A 217 -14.01 14.20 2.08
C ARG A 217 -13.55 12.84 2.61
N ILE A 218 -13.54 11.85 1.72
CA ILE A 218 -13.06 10.49 1.99
C ILE A 218 -12.03 10.07 0.93
N GLY A 219 -11.08 9.24 1.34
CA GLY A 219 -10.21 8.50 0.44
C GLY A 219 -10.68 7.06 0.34
N TYR A 220 -10.44 6.40 -0.79
CA TYR A 220 -10.81 4.99 -0.96
C TYR A 220 -9.77 4.21 -1.74
N CYS A 221 -9.72 2.90 -1.49
CA CYS A 221 -8.92 1.96 -2.27
C CYS A 221 -9.68 0.65 -2.46
N ILE A 222 -9.53 0.04 -3.63
CA ILE A 222 -10.22 -1.17 -4.06
C ILE A 222 -9.20 -2.18 -4.55
N ALA A 223 -9.41 -3.43 -4.15
CA ALA A 223 -8.81 -4.62 -4.74
C ALA A 223 -9.95 -5.59 -5.09
N GLN A 224 -10.34 -5.64 -6.36
CA GLN A 224 -11.51 -6.41 -6.80
C GLN A 224 -11.10 -7.43 -7.86
N SER A 225 -11.31 -8.72 -7.59
CA SER A 225 -10.96 -9.79 -8.52
C SER A 225 -11.82 -9.73 -9.78
N VAL A 226 -11.16 -9.94 -10.92
CA VAL A 226 -11.77 -10.00 -12.25
C VAL A 226 -11.32 -11.25 -13.00
N SER A 227 -12.18 -11.70 -13.92
CA SER A 227 -11.85 -12.75 -14.87
C SER A 227 -11.39 -12.13 -16.18
N HIS A 228 -10.33 -12.68 -16.77
CA HIS A 228 -9.84 -12.28 -18.08
C HIS A 228 -9.37 -13.53 -18.83
N SER A 229 -9.81 -13.68 -20.09
CA SER A 229 -9.52 -14.87 -20.92
C SER A 229 -8.02 -15.09 -21.13
N GLY A 230 -7.25 -14.00 -21.27
CA GLY A 230 -5.78 -14.02 -21.36
C GLY A 230 -5.04 -14.29 -20.03
N LEU A 231 -5.74 -14.39 -18.90
CA LEU A 231 -5.15 -14.63 -17.58
C LEU A 231 -5.74 -15.87 -16.89
N PRO A 232 -5.72 -17.05 -17.53
CA PRO A 232 -6.25 -18.27 -16.93
C PRO A 232 -5.44 -18.67 -15.70
N ALA A 233 -6.11 -19.38 -14.79
CA ALA A 233 -5.51 -19.95 -13.59
C ALA A 233 -4.26 -20.79 -13.92
N LEU A 234 -3.24 -20.67 -13.09
CA LEU A 234 -1.93 -21.29 -13.27
C LEU A 234 -1.89 -22.75 -12.79
N LYS A 235 -2.88 -23.55 -13.21
CA LYS A 235 -3.06 -24.94 -12.75
C LYS A 235 -1.83 -25.81 -13.01
N SER A 236 -1.10 -25.55 -14.10
CA SER A 236 0.13 -26.27 -14.47
C SER A 236 1.31 -26.01 -13.53
N LEU A 237 1.27 -24.92 -12.75
CA LEU A 237 2.29 -24.56 -11.76
C LEU A 237 1.84 -24.89 -10.33
N ASP A 238 0.75 -25.65 -10.17
CA ASP A 238 0.14 -25.96 -8.88
C ASP A 238 -0.27 -24.74 -8.05
N VAL A 239 -0.58 -23.62 -8.71
CA VAL A 239 -1.07 -22.39 -8.09
C VAL A 239 -2.59 -22.33 -8.16
N VAL A 240 -3.21 -21.95 -7.03
CA VAL A 240 -4.67 -21.83 -6.89
C VAL A 240 -5.08 -20.38 -7.15
N ARG A 241 -6.02 -20.17 -8.08
CA ARG A 241 -6.65 -18.85 -8.27
C ARG A 241 -7.59 -18.56 -7.12
N ALA A 242 -7.25 -17.56 -6.33
CA ALA A 242 -8.11 -17.00 -5.30
C ALA A 242 -8.89 -15.80 -5.86
N SER A 243 -9.98 -15.44 -5.18
CA SER A 243 -10.83 -14.31 -5.54
C SER A 243 -11.04 -13.42 -4.32
N MET A 244 -11.06 -12.11 -4.52
CA MET A 244 -11.40 -11.16 -3.47
C MET A 244 -12.29 -10.04 -3.98
N SER A 245 -13.15 -9.55 -3.11
CA SER A 245 -13.73 -8.23 -3.18
C SER A 245 -13.28 -7.48 -1.94
N PHE A 246 -12.53 -6.41 -2.11
CA PHE A 246 -12.03 -5.60 -1.01
C PHE A 246 -12.14 -4.13 -1.37
N CYS A 247 -12.79 -3.36 -0.49
CA CYS A 247 -12.79 -1.91 -0.55
C CYS A 247 -12.61 -1.35 0.86
N VAL A 248 -11.80 -0.31 0.96
CA VAL A 248 -11.59 0.44 2.20
C VAL A 248 -11.85 1.91 1.96
N ILE A 249 -12.58 2.53 2.89
CA ILE A 249 -12.84 3.96 2.97
C ILE A 249 -12.08 4.52 4.16
N PHE A 250 -11.47 5.68 3.94
CA PHE A 250 -10.72 6.44 4.92
C PHE A 250 -11.33 7.83 5.09
N ARG A 251 -11.50 8.27 6.33
CA ARG A 251 -12.03 9.61 6.64
C ARG A 251 -11.18 10.28 7.71
N GLN A 252 -10.84 11.55 7.52
CA GLN A 252 -10.13 12.33 8.54
C GLN A 252 -11.08 12.62 9.70
N GLN A 253 -10.81 12.05 10.88
CA GLN A 253 -11.60 12.30 12.09
C GLN A 253 -11.08 13.52 12.87
N SER A 254 -9.76 13.71 12.88
CA SER A 254 -9.05 14.88 13.45
C SER A 254 -7.69 15.02 12.79
N ASP A 255 -6.93 16.09 13.05
CA ASP A 255 -5.62 16.39 12.44
C ASP A 255 -4.59 15.23 12.45
N ARG A 256 -4.76 14.24 13.34
CA ARG A 256 -3.83 13.12 13.52
C ARG A 256 -4.49 11.75 13.47
N ILE A 257 -5.79 11.68 13.23
CA ILE A 257 -6.53 10.41 13.28
C ILE A 257 -7.36 10.27 12.01
N VAL A 258 -7.10 9.18 11.29
CA VAL A 258 -7.86 8.74 10.13
C VAL A 258 -8.66 7.52 10.52
N GLU A 259 -9.97 7.58 10.39
CA GLU A 259 -10.85 6.42 10.49
C GLU A 259 -10.71 5.55 9.24
N ALA A 260 -10.76 4.24 9.42
CA ALA A 260 -10.78 3.26 8.35
C ALA A 260 -11.97 2.32 8.51
N PHE A 261 -12.72 2.13 7.42
CA PHE A 261 -13.80 1.16 7.30
C PHE A 261 -13.57 0.34 6.04
N ALA A 262 -13.38 -0.97 6.17
CA ALA A 262 -13.23 -1.87 5.04
C ALA A 262 -14.36 -2.89 5.00
N HIS A 263 -14.81 -3.18 3.78
CA HIS A 263 -15.75 -4.23 3.44
C HIS A 263 -15.06 -5.24 2.52
N ALA A 264 -15.10 -6.51 2.88
CA ALA A 264 -14.28 -7.53 2.24
C ALA A 264 -14.93 -8.91 2.17
N VAL A 265 -14.70 -9.61 1.08
CA VAL A 265 -14.90 -11.05 0.93
C VAL A 265 -13.66 -11.61 0.25
N VAL A 266 -13.05 -12.65 0.81
CA VAL A 266 -11.83 -13.24 0.26
C VAL A 266 -12.03 -14.76 0.18
N ASP A 267 -12.25 -15.26 -1.02
CA ASP A 267 -12.28 -16.69 -1.31
C ASP A 267 -10.87 -17.17 -1.65
N PRO A 268 -10.21 -17.93 -0.76
CA PRO A 268 -8.85 -18.38 -1.01
C PRO A 268 -8.75 -19.49 -2.07
N GLY A 269 -9.89 -20.02 -2.54
CA GLY A 269 -9.95 -21.09 -3.52
C GLY A 269 -9.38 -22.43 -3.04
N GLY A 270 -9.82 -23.50 -3.70
CA GLY A 270 -9.38 -24.87 -3.41
C GLY A 270 -9.69 -25.31 -1.97
N THR A 271 -8.95 -26.30 -1.49
CA THR A 271 -9.18 -26.86 -0.14
C THR A 271 -8.32 -26.14 0.90
N ILE A 272 -8.96 -25.45 1.84
CA ILE A 272 -8.37 -24.94 3.08
C ILE A 272 -9.35 -25.24 4.21
N LEU A 273 -8.85 -25.63 5.38
CA LEU A 273 -9.72 -25.83 6.54
C LEU A 273 -10.38 -24.50 6.93
N THR A 274 -11.70 -24.52 7.09
CA THR A 274 -12.55 -23.33 7.31
C THR A 274 -12.06 -22.43 8.45
N PHE A 275 -11.51 -23.01 9.52
CA PHE A 275 -10.95 -22.22 10.64
C PHE A 275 -9.74 -21.36 10.23
N PHE A 276 -8.86 -21.89 9.38
CA PHE A 276 -7.70 -21.14 8.89
C PHE A 276 -8.11 -20.06 7.90
N VAL A 277 -9.13 -20.31 7.07
CA VAL A 277 -9.63 -19.34 6.09
C VAL A 277 -9.93 -18.01 6.78
N LEU A 278 -10.75 -18.00 7.81
CA LEU A 278 -11.16 -16.74 8.43
C LEU A 278 -10.01 -16.00 9.14
N GLN A 279 -9.08 -16.74 9.77
CA GLN A 279 -7.92 -16.15 10.41
C GLN A 279 -6.94 -15.56 9.39
N GLU A 280 -6.75 -16.22 8.25
CA GLU A 280 -5.90 -15.72 7.16
C GLU A 280 -6.52 -14.51 6.46
N ILE A 281 -7.85 -14.51 6.25
CA ILE A 281 -8.56 -13.32 5.73
C ILE A 281 -8.36 -12.13 6.68
N ALA A 282 -8.53 -12.35 7.99
CA ALA A 282 -8.29 -11.31 8.98
C ALA A 282 -6.81 -10.87 9.02
N SER A 283 -5.86 -11.80 8.91
CA SER A 283 -4.42 -11.49 8.78
C SER A 283 -4.14 -10.61 7.57
N SER A 284 -4.70 -10.96 6.41
CA SER A 284 -4.51 -10.26 5.15
C SER A 284 -5.08 -8.84 5.21
N ILE A 285 -6.31 -8.68 5.71
CA ILE A 285 -6.94 -7.36 5.87
C ILE A 285 -6.14 -6.47 6.84
N LEU A 286 -5.68 -7.03 7.96
CA LEU A 286 -4.82 -6.32 8.93
C LEU A 286 -3.36 -6.17 8.46
N GLY A 287 -3.02 -6.83 7.35
CA GLY A 287 -1.71 -6.92 6.74
C GLY A 287 -1.57 -6.08 5.46
N MET A 288 -2.66 -5.55 4.90
CA MET A 288 -2.70 -4.70 3.69
C MET A 288 -2.07 -3.29 3.86
N GLY A 289 -0.95 -3.26 4.58
CA GLY A 289 -0.09 -2.13 4.74
C GLY A 289 -0.39 -1.38 6.02
N ALA A 290 0.67 -1.06 6.74
CA ALA A 290 0.67 0.09 7.60
C ALA A 290 0.93 1.29 6.67
N PRO A 291 -0.12 2.00 6.19
CA PRO A 291 0.03 2.95 5.08
C PRO A 291 0.99 4.08 5.44
N MET A 292 1.11 4.39 6.74
CA MET A 292 1.97 5.44 7.26
C MET A 292 3.45 5.14 7.10
N GLU A 293 3.88 3.90 7.27
CA GLU A 293 5.25 3.45 7.08
C GLU A 293 5.64 3.57 5.61
N CYS A 294 4.73 3.17 4.71
CA CYS A 294 4.90 3.33 3.28
C CYS A 294 4.98 4.82 2.90
N ALA A 295 4.08 5.65 3.42
CA ALA A 295 4.07 7.10 3.17
C ALA A 295 5.37 7.77 3.64
N GLN A 296 5.82 7.47 4.86
CA GLN A 296 7.08 7.99 5.40
C GLN A 296 8.29 7.56 4.56
N GLY A 297 8.36 6.28 4.17
CA GLY A 297 9.42 5.77 3.31
C GLY A 297 9.44 6.44 1.94
N LYS A 298 8.26 6.61 1.32
CA LYS A 298 8.10 7.34 0.05
C LYS A 298 8.51 8.81 0.17
N LYS A 299 8.08 9.53 1.21
CA LYS A 299 8.48 10.92 1.48
C LYS A 299 9.99 11.08 1.63
N LEU A 300 10.62 10.23 2.44
CA LEU A 300 12.07 10.24 2.63
C LEU A 300 12.82 9.96 1.32
N ARG A 301 12.37 8.96 0.55
CA ARG A 301 12.95 8.65 -0.75
C ARG A 301 12.86 9.83 -1.71
N TRP A 302 11.68 10.45 -1.84
CA TRP A 302 11.49 11.64 -2.67
C TRP A 302 12.41 12.77 -2.21
N TYR A 303 12.50 13.03 -0.90
CA TYR A 303 13.31 14.11 -0.35
C TYR A 303 14.81 13.93 -0.63
N VAL A 304 15.31 12.70 -0.53
CA VAL A 304 16.68 12.34 -0.94
C VAL A 304 16.89 12.61 -2.42
N HIS A 305 16.00 12.13 -3.29
CA HIS A 305 16.13 12.33 -4.73
C HIS A 305 16.08 13.80 -5.14
N LYS A 306 15.16 14.59 -4.58
CA LYS A 306 15.04 16.02 -4.84
C LYS A 306 16.29 16.79 -4.43
N THR A 307 16.79 16.52 -3.22
CA THR A 307 18.02 17.17 -2.72
C THR A 307 19.25 16.83 -3.55
N ILE A 308 19.37 15.59 -4.07
CA ILE A 308 20.48 15.20 -4.95
C ILE A 308 20.36 15.91 -6.29
N ALA A 309 19.16 15.93 -6.88
CA ALA A 309 18.91 16.59 -8.16
C ALA A 309 19.20 18.10 -8.11
N GLU A 310 18.92 18.77 -7.00
CA GLU A 310 19.20 20.19 -6.80
C GLU A 310 20.69 20.53 -6.62
N LYS A 311 21.54 19.55 -6.21
CA LYS A 311 22.99 19.75 -6.01
C LYS A 311 23.84 19.48 -7.26
N GLU A 312 23.36 18.64 -8.18
CA GLU A 312 24.03 18.37 -9.45
C GLU A 312 24.16 19.58 -10.40
N PRO A 313 23.20 20.52 -10.53
CA PRO A 313 23.35 21.67 -11.44
C PRO A 313 24.48 22.66 -11.05
N SER A 314 24.99 22.62 -9.82
CA SER A 314 26.12 23.46 -9.39
C SER A 314 27.51 22.93 -9.76
N ASN A 315 27.68 21.67 -10.15
CA ASN A 315 29.02 21.07 -10.36
C ASN A 315 29.55 21.13 -11.81
N ILE A 316 28.79 21.70 -12.75
CA ILE A 316 29.18 21.76 -14.17
C ILE A 316 30.16 22.91 -14.46
N PHE A 317 30.09 24.02 -13.71
CA PHE A 317 30.96 25.18 -13.95
C PHE A 317 32.29 25.15 -13.18
N ASP A 318 32.42 24.35 -12.13
CA ASP A 318 33.65 24.30 -11.29
C ASP A 318 34.67 23.24 -11.72
N LYS A 319 34.36 22.38 -12.70
CA LYS A 319 35.27 21.33 -13.19
C LYS A 319 36.11 21.73 -14.40
N ALA A 320 35.96 22.95 -14.91
CA ALA A 320 36.68 23.43 -16.09
C ALA A 320 37.79 24.42 -15.73
N LYS A 321 38.71 24.06 -14.82
CA LYS A 321 40.03 24.72 -14.66
C LYS A 321 40.95 23.93 -13.71
N SER A 322 41.50 22.82 -14.19
CA SER A 322 42.89 22.45 -13.85
C SER A 322 43.40 21.35 -14.81
N PRO A 323 44.50 21.59 -15.55
CA PRO A 323 45.15 20.55 -16.34
C PRO A 323 46.07 19.69 -15.46
N PRO A 324 46.28 18.40 -15.80
CA PRO A 324 47.20 17.55 -15.07
C PRO A 324 48.59 17.53 -15.74
N TYR A 325 49.58 18.20 -15.17
CA TYR A 325 50.96 17.73 -15.33
C TYR A 325 51.92 18.22 -14.23
N SER A 326 52.92 17.35 -14.00
CA SER A 326 54.20 17.52 -13.29
C SER A 326 54.23 17.57 -11.76
N SER A 327 54.71 16.46 -11.22
CA SER A 327 55.55 16.32 -10.04
C SER A 327 56.65 17.39 -9.93
N SER A 328 56.85 17.96 -8.74
CA SER A 328 58.17 18.22 -8.15
C SER A 328 58.06 18.65 -6.69
N SER A 329 59.03 18.17 -5.91
CA SER A 329 59.26 18.32 -4.49
C SER A 329 59.74 19.71 -4.08
N ALA A 330 59.61 20.01 -2.77
CA ALA A 330 60.18 21.11 -1.95
C ALA A 330 59.07 22.03 -1.40
N THR A 331 59.02 22.48 -0.15
CA THR A 331 59.87 22.32 1.05
C THR A 331 58.98 22.67 2.26
N THR A 332 59.21 21.97 3.37
CA THR A 332 58.69 22.26 4.72
C THR A 332 59.02 23.69 5.13
N GLU A 333 58.02 24.49 5.53
CA GLU A 333 58.06 25.42 6.69
C GLU A 333 56.91 26.46 6.77
N GLN A 334 56.01 26.57 5.78
CA GLN A 334 54.90 27.56 5.86
C GLN A 334 53.47 26.98 5.91
N ALA A 335 53.33 25.66 6.14
CA ALA A 335 52.03 25.01 6.25
C ALA A 335 51.57 24.72 7.70
N ALA A 336 52.23 25.29 8.70
CA ALA A 336 51.97 25.03 10.13
C ALA A 336 50.96 26.00 10.78
N THR A 337 50.65 27.14 10.14
CA THR A 337 49.71 28.14 10.70
C THR A 337 48.37 28.24 9.96
N ALA A 338 48.21 27.55 8.82
CA ALA A 338 46.94 27.43 8.12
C ALA A 338 46.19 26.10 8.38
N ARG A 339 46.81 25.13 9.05
CA ARG A 339 46.24 23.78 9.29
C ARG A 339 45.63 23.57 10.69
N THR A 340 45.52 24.62 11.50
CA THR A 340 45.01 24.54 12.87
C THR A 340 43.58 25.07 13.04
N ILE A 341 42.92 25.54 11.98
CA ILE A 341 41.53 26.05 12.06
C ILE A 341 40.49 25.08 11.46
N GLU A 342 40.88 24.09 10.65
CA GLU A 342 39.90 23.24 9.93
C GLU A 342 39.63 21.84 10.54
N THR A 343 40.26 21.48 11.67
CA THR A 343 40.13 20.10 12.23
C THR A 343 39.32 20.00 13.52
N GLU A 344 38.82 21.11 14.07
CA GLU A 344 38.06 21.11 15.33
C GLU A 344 36.56 20.83 15.16
N ASP A 345 36.00 21.02 13.96
CA ASP A 345 34.53 21.05 13.77
C ASP A 345 33.89 19.66 13.51
N ARG A 346 34.66 18.62 13.18
CA ARG A 346 34.11 17.25 12.91
C ARG A 346 33.79 16.44 14.17
N ARG A 347 33.94 17.02 15.35
CA ARG A 347 33.64 16.38 16.63
C ARG A 347 32.44 16.98 17.33
N THR A 348 31.64 17.84 16.70
CA THR A 348 30.37 18.30 17.30
C THR A 348 29.18 17.80 16.51
N CYS A 349 28.08 17.49 17.19
CA CYS A 349 26.84 17.11 16.53
C CYS A 349 26.20 18.36 15.91
N ALA A 350 25.96 18.34 14.59
CA ALA A 350 25.35 19.46 13.88
C ALA A 350 23.95 19.83 14.41
N TYR A 351 23.23 18.87 15.02
CA TYR A 351 21.90 19.09 15.57
C TYR A 351 21.91 19.62 17.02
N CYS A 352 22.58 18.92 17.95
CA CYS A 352 22.55 19.28 19.39
C CYS A 352 23.80 20.01 19.88
N ARG A 353 24.79 20.25 19.01
CA ARG A 353 26.07 20.93 19.28
C ARG A 353 26.96 20.28 20.35
N LYS A 354 26.58 19.10 20.85
CA LYS A 354 27.39 18.32 21.81
C LYS A 354 28.56 17.63 21.13
N THR A 355 29.68 17.52 21.85
CA THR A 355 30.88 16.82 21.37
C THR A 355 30.63 15.32 21.19
N ILE A 356 31.12 14.78 20.09
CA ILE A 356 31.16 13.37 19.69
C ILE A 356 32.59 12.89 19.92
N GLY A 357 32.79 11.75 20.60
CA GLY A 357 34.11 11.10 20.64
C GLY A 357 34.89 11.10 21.96
N LYS A 358 34.40 11.67 23.07
CA LYS A 358 35.06 11.53 24.39
C LYS A 358 34.20 10.76 25.39
N LEU A 359 34.87 9.84 26.11
CA LEU A 359 34.41 8.91 27.17
C LEU A 359 32.90 8.57 27.15
N PHE A 360 32.57 7.33 26.77
CA PHE A 360 31.22 6.78 26.50
C PHE A 360 30.59 7.15 25.13
N SER A 361 31.42 7.53 24.15
CA SER A 361 30.99 8.09 22.86
C SER A 361 30.13 7.18 21.97
N THR A 362 28.98 7.70 21.53
CA THR A 362 28.22 7.14 20.40
C THR A 362 28.96 7.43 19.09
N GLN A 363 29.23 6.41 18.28
CA GLN A 363 29.72 6.56 16.89
C GLN A 363 28.91 7.62 16.14
N SER A 364 29.57 8.55 15.45
CA SER A 364 28.87 9.55 14.65
C SER A 364 28.20 8.92 13.43
N VAL A 365 27.15 9.57 12.97
CA VAL A 365 26.36 9.16 11.82
C VAL A 365 26.29 10.34 10.86
N GLN A 366 26.53 10.09 9.57
CA GLN A 366 26.36 11.09 8.54
C GLN A 366 24.93 11.07 7.99
N CYS A 367 24.29 12.24 7.91
CA CYS A 367 22.94 12.33 7.33
C CYS A 367 22.97 12.15 5.81
N THR A 368 22.07 11.33 5.27
CA THR A 368 21.93 11.08 3.82
C THR A 368 21.53 12.34 3.02
N VAL A 369 20.79 13.27 3.62
CA VAL A 369 20.24 14.45 2.92
C VAL A 369 21.20 15.65 3.01
N CYS A 370 21.50 16.11 4.22
CA CYS A 370 22.33 17.29 4.42
C CYS A 370 23.83 16.99 4.53
N HIS A 371 24.24 15.71 4.60
CA HIS A 371 25.63 15.27 4.81
C HIS A 371 26.31 15.72 6.11
N GLU A 372 25.58 16.40 6.98
CA GLU A 372 26.04 16.79 8.31
C GLU A 372 26.28 15.61 9.24
N CYS A 373 27.24 15.77 10.14
CA CYS A 373 27.59 14.79 11.16
C CYS A 373 26.72 14.96 12.41
N VAL A 374 26.03 13.90 12.83
CA VAL A 374 25.19 13.91 14.03
C VAL A 374 25.50 12.74 14.96
N CYS A 375 25.23 12.92 16.26
CA CYS A 375 25.30 11.82 17.21
C CYS A 375 24.12 10.85 17.02
N LYS A 376 24.23 9.60 17.51
CA LYS A 376 23.17 8.58 17.35
C LYS A 376 21.79 9.02 17.87
N ARG A 377 21.75 9.84 18.93
CA ARG A 377 20.50 10.36 19.51
C ARG A 377 19.80 11.39 18.62
N CYS A 378 20.56 12.07 17.76
CA CYS A 378 20.06 13.04 16.80
C CYS A 378 19.93 12.46 15.39
N SER A 379 20.06 11.14 15.25
CA SER A 379 19.89 10.43 13.99
C SER A 379 18.72 9.45 14.08
N VAL A 380 18.03 9.26 12.96
CA VAL A 380 17.00 8.26 12.77
C VAL A 380 17.44 7.35 11.64
N ASN A 381 17.46 6.04 11.89
CA ASN A 381 17.72 5.03 10.87
C ASN A 381 16.39 4.59 10.24
N LYS A 382 16.33 4.57 8.90
CA LYS A 382 15.15 4.12 8.15
C LYS A 382 15.56 3.28 6.96
N GLU A 383 14.74 2.29 6.66
CA GLU A 383 14.86 1.51 5.43
C GLU A 383 14.14 2.24 4.29
N LEU A 384 14.85 2.52 3.20
CA LEU A 384 14.24 3.02 1.97
C LEU A 384 14.24 1.90 0.93
N VAL A 385 13.09 1.70 0.29
CA VAL A 385 12.94 0.72 -0.78
C VAL A 385 13.28 1.37 -2.12
N VAL A 386 14.40 0.94 -2.68
CA VAL A 386 14.96 1.46 -3.94
C VAL A 386 15.09 0.34 -4.97
N ARG A 387 15.29 0.71 -6.23
CA ARG A 387 15.52 -0.28 -7.31
C ARG A 387 16.82 -1.01 -7.06
N SER A 388 16.82 -2.32 -7.31
CA SER A 388 18.00 -3.19 -7.17
C SER A 388 17.96 -4.27 -8.23
N SER A 389 19.03 -4.37 -9.03
CA SER A 389 19.21 -5.42 -10.04
C SER A 389 19.48 -6.80 -9.43
N HIS A 390 19.89 -6.84 -8.16
CA HIS A 390 20.25 -8.09 -7.46
C HIS A 390 19.06 -8.74 -6.74
N SER A 391 17.91 -8.05 -6.67
CA SER A 391 16.71 -8.56 -6.02
C SER A 391 15.76 -9.19 -7.04
N LYS A 392 15.14 -10.33 -6.70
CA LYS A 392 14.08 -10.98 -7.51
C LYS A 392 12.95 -10.00 -7.85
N SER A 393 12.58 -9.13 -6.92
CA SER A 393 11.51 -8.13 -7.10
C SER A 393 11.94 -6.88 -7.88
N GLY A 394 13.23 -6.77 -8.25
CA GLY A 394 13.79 -5.52 -8.76
C GLY A 394 13.87 -4.40 -7.73
N MET A 395 13.52 -4.66 -6.46
CA MET A 395 13.44 -3.70 -5.37
C MET A 395 14.13 -4.26 -4.11
N ALA A 396 14.84 -3.42 -3.37
CA ALA A 396 15.49 -3.80 -2.12
C ALA A 396 15.37 -2.69 -1.08
N ALA A 397 15.20 -3.09 0.18
CA ALA A 397 15.27 -2.20 1.32
C ALA A 397 16.74 -1.97 1.69
N HIS A 398 17.16 -0.71 1.70
CA HIS A 398 18.50 -0.31 2.14
C HIS A 398 18.39 0.63 3.33
N SER A 399 19.33 0.50 4.26
CA SER A 399 19.36 1.32 5.47
C SER A 399 20.00 2.69 5.19
N TYR A 400 19.28 3.76 5.55
CA TYR A 400 19.73 5.14 5.43
C TYR A 400 19.63 5.84 6.79
N ASN A 401 20.49 6.83 7.00
CA ASN A 401 20.52 7.60 8.23
C ASN A 401 20.15 9.06 7.98
N PHE A 402 19.22 9.57 8.77
CA PHE A 402 18.75 10.95 8.66
C PHE A 402 19.05 11.67 9.97
N CYS A 403 19.52 12.92 9.92
CA CYS A 403 19.46 13.76 11.11
C CYS A 403 17.99 14.03 11.47
N LEU A 404 17.72 14.32 12.74
CA LEU A 404 16.35 14.57 13.20
C LEU A 404 15.68 15.73 12.43
N GLY A 405 16.44 16.77 12.06
CA GLY A 405 15.94 17.88 11.24
C GLY A 405 15.42 17.43 9.87
N CYS A 406 16.24 16.75 9.08
CA CYS A 406 15.85 16.24 7.76
C CYS A 406 14.73 15.20 7.84
N PHE A 407 14.73 14.35 8.87
CA PHE A 407 13.65 13.38 9.09
C PHE A 407 12.31 14.07 9.35
N LEU A 408 12.28 15.10 10.21
CA LEU A 408 11.08 15.85 10.52
C LEU A 408 10.61 16.72 9.33
N ALA A 409 11.54 17.32 8.60
CA ALA A 409 11.25 18.05 7.37
C ALA A 409 10.56 17.14 6.35
N ALA A 410 11.15 15.97 6.08
CA ALA A 410 10.56 14.99 5.16
C ALA A 410 9.17 14.53 5.61
N ARG A 411 8.97 14.29 6.92
CA ARG A 411 7.67 13.87 7.47
C ARG A 411 6.56 14.89 7.20
N ASN A 412 6.90 16.18 7.25
CA ASN A 412 5.94 17.28 7.12
C ASN A 412 5.71 17.72 5.66
N LEU A 413 6.33 17.09 4.67
CA LEU A 413 6.08 17.38 3.27
C LEU A 413 4.63 17.06 2.88
N SER A 414 4.04 17.88 2.00
CA SER A 414 2.72 17.62 1.42
C SER A 414 2.78 16.40 0.50
N THR A 415 1.97 15.38 0.79
CA THR A 415 1.91 14.20 -0.09
C THR A 415 1.20 14.49 -1.39
N GLU A 416 0.23 15.40 -1.40
CA GLU A 416 -0.45 15.81 -2.61
C GLU A 416 0.50 16.50 -3.59
N GLU A 417 1.34 17.42 -3.10
CA GLU A 417 2.34 18.10 -3.93
C GLU A 417 3.40 17.12 -4.46
N ILE A 418 3.91 16.24 -3.59
CA ILE A 418 4.85 15.20 -4.00
C ILE A 418 4.24 14.33 -5.10
N GLN A 419 3.01 13.84 -4.89
CA GLN A 419 2.35 12.97 -5.83
C GLN A 419 2.09 13.69 -7.16
N ARG A 420 1.68 14.96 -7.13
CA ARG A 420 1.51 15.80 -8.32
C ARG A 420 2.83 15.94 -9.09
N GLU A 421 3.94 16.22 -8.40
CA GLU A 421 5.27 16.26 -9.01
C GLU A 421 5.66 14.91 -9.63
N GLU A 422 5.41 13.78 -8.94
CA GLU A 422 5.71 12.45 -9.46
C GLU A 422 4.89 12.10 -10.72
N VAL A 423 3.63 12.54 -10.79
CA VAL A 423 2.76 12.38 -11.98
C VAL A 423 3.31 13.19 -13.15
N VAL A 424 3.67 14.46 -12.92
CA VAL A 424 4.26 15.34 -13.95
C VAL A 424 5.61 14.80 -14.43
N TYR A 425 6.50 14.46 -13.51
CA TYR A 425 7.84 13.95 -13.84
C TYR A 425 7.79 12.66 -14.67
N LYS A 426 6.87 11.73 -14.35
CA LYS A 426 6.65 10.54 -15.17
C LYS A 426 6.14 10.84 -16.57
N ARG A 427 5.32 11.89 -16.74
CA ARG A 427 4.77 12.28 -18.04
C ARG A 427 5.81 12.84 -18.99
N PHE A 428 6.81 13.56 -18.45
CA PHE A 428 7.79 14.29 -19.26
C PHE A 428 9.17 13.63 -19.34
N GLY A 429 9.47 12.63 -18.49
CA GLY A 429 10.82 12.08 -18.39
C GLY A 429 11.82 13.12 -17.86
N SER A 430 12.98 12.69 -17.35
CA SER A 430 14.09 13.65 -17.26
C SER A 430 14.52 14.04 -18.68
N PRO A 431 14.92 15.31 -18.93
CA PRO A 431 15.53 15.71 -20.19
C PRO A 431 16.78 14.88 -20.52
#